data_AF-A0A2M6XUN6-F1
#
_entry.id   AF-A0A2M6XUN6-F1
#
_cell.length_a   1.000
_cell.length_b   1.000
_cell.length_c   1.000
_cell.angle_alpha   90.00
_cell.angle_beta   90.00
_cell.angle_gamma   90.00
#
_symmetry.space_group_name_H-M   'P 1'
#
loop_
_entity.id
_entity.type
_entity.pdbx_description
1 polymer ?
#
loop_
_entity_poly.entity_id
_entity_poly.type
_entity_poly.pdbx_seq_one_letter_code
_entity_poly.pdbx_strand_id
1 'polypeptide(L)'
;DKKISSIQTILPILEQIAKGGRKDLVIIADEVEGDALATLVVNKLRGVLNVLAIKAPGFGDRRKEMLDDIAVVTGGQVVSEEKGMTLEKITLDMLGKARRIVATKEKTIIIDGMGDKETIEKRIKQIRKEIEITTSDFDKEKLQERLGKLSGGVAVIKVGAPTEVEQKSRQHKAEDALNATKAAIEEGIVPGGGVALLRAAKVLGEMKFEDIEEQIGAEILGKALEEPLRMIANNAGVEGSVVVEYVKKQDGGQGFNAQTRKYEDLLKSGIIDPTKVVRSALENAVSGASILLTTEAVVADKPEPKDNKMPGGGMPGMGGMDY
;
A
#
# COMPACT_ATOMS: atom_id res chain seq x y z
N ASP A 1 5.67 -16.32 -20.47
CA ASP A 1 6.04 -14.90 -20.73
C ASP A 1 5.08 -14.17 -21.67
N LYS A 2 4.04 -14.84 -22.21
CA LYS A 2 3.01 -14.24 -23.09
C LYS A 2 1.71 -13.88 -22.36
N LYS A 3 0.80 -13.25 -23.11
CA LYS A 3 -0.60 -13.02 -22.71
C LYS A 3 -1.41 -14.31 -22.73
N ILE A 4 -2.39 -14.40 -21.83
CA ILE A 4 -3.36 -15.49 -21.73
C ILE A 4 -4.74 -14.89 -21.93
N SER A 5 -5.27 -15.03 -23.15
CA SER A 5 -6.62 -14.57 -23.51
C SER A 5 -7.65 -15.67 -23.44
N SER A 6 -7.29 -16.90 -23.87
CA SER A 6 -8.20 -18.05 -23.92
C SER A 6 -7.95 -19.06 -22.81
N ILE A 7 -9.04 -19.52 -22.17
CA ILE A 7 -8.97 -20.55 -21.12
C ILE A 7 -8.42 -21.89 -21.65
N GLN A 8 -8.63 -22.19 -22.94
CA GLN A 8 -8.19 -23.46 -23.55
C GLN A 8 -6.68 -23.67 -23.42
N THR A 9 -5.90 -22.57 -23.46
CA THR A 9 -4.43 -22.63 -23.36
C THR A 9 -3.92 -23.10 -22.00
N ILE A 10 -4.70 -22.89 -20.93
CA ILE A 10 -4.34 -23.25 -19.55
C ILE A 10 -5.23 -24.34 -18.96
N LEU A 11 -6.26 -24.78 -19.69
CA LEU A 11 -7.17 -25.83 -19.25
C LEU A 11 -6.44 -27.13 -18.88
N PRO A 12 -5.43 -27.62 -19.64
CA PRO A 12 -4.70 -28.84 -19.29
C PRO A 12 -4.03 -28.77 -17.91
N ILE A 13 -3.42 -27.64 -17.56
CA ILE A 13 -2.75 -27.49 -16.27
C ILE A 13 -3.75 -27.29 -15.13
N LEU A 14 -4.86 -26.61 -15.38
CA LEU A 14 -5.95 -26.46 -14.39
C LEU A 14 -6.55 -27.82 -14.02
N GLU A 15 -6.75 -28.71 -14.99
CA GLU A 15 -7.23 -30.08 -14.75
C GLU A 15 -6.22 -30.91 -13.95
N GLN A 16 -4.93 -30.81 -14.28
CA GLN A 16 -3.88 -31.50 -13.52
C GLN A 16 -3.83 -31.03 -12.05
N ILE A 17 -3.95 -29.72 -11.81
CA ILE A 17 -3.97 -29.15 -10.46
C ILE A 17 -5.21 -29.63 -9.68
N ALA A 18 -6.38 -29.59 -10.32
CA ALA A 18 -7.63 -30.06 -9.73
C ALA A 18 -7.58 -31.56 -9.38
N LYS A 19 -7.02 -32.40 -10.27
CA LYS A 19 -6.80 -33.83 -10.01
C LYS A 19 -5.83 -34.07 -8.85
N GLY A 20 -4.83 -33.21 -8.68
CA GLY A 20 -3.92 -33.22 -7.54
C GLY A 20 -4.53 -32.77 -6.21
N GLY A 21 -5.82 -32.42 -6.18
CA GLY A 21 -6.54 -31.97 -4.98
C GLY A 21 -6.13 -30.58 -4.50
N ARG A 22 -5.25 -29.88 -5.23
CA ARG A 22 -4.86 -28.50 -4.91
C ARG A 22 -5.84 -27.54 -5.56
N LYS A 23 -6.21 -26.49 -4.83
CA LYS A 23 -7.10 -25.43 -5.32
C LYS A 23 -6.39 -24.10 -5.52
N ASP A 24 -5.23 -23.92 -4.88
CA ASP A 24 -4.50 -22.67 -4.91
C ASP A 24 -3.57 -22.58 -6.13
N LEU A 25 -3.75 -21.56 -6.95
CA LEU A 25 -2.91 -21.30 -8.12
C LEU A 25 -2.64 -19.80 -8.26
N VAL A 26 -1.38 -19.45 -8.51
CA VAL A 26 -1.00 -18.10 -8.91
C VAL A 26 -0.49 -18.13 -10.34
N ILE A 27 -1.07 -17.29 -11.20
CA ILE A 27 -0.69 -17.15 -12.60
C ILE A 27 0.04 -15.82 -12.76
N ILE A 28 1.31 -15.87 -13.16
CA ILE A 28 2.11 -14.70 -13.50
C ILE A 28 2.36 -14.73 -15.00
N ALA A 29 1.72 -13.82 -15.73
CA ALA A 29 1.75 -13.74 -17.20
C ALA A 29 1.91 -12.28 -17.64
N ASP A 30 2.22 -12.03 -18.92
CA ASP A 30 2.27 -10.64 -19.42
C ASP A 30 0.94 -9.93 -19.15
N GLU A 31 -0.15 -10.60 -19.51
CA GLU A 31 -1.51 -10.16 -19.26
C GLU A 31 -2.45 -11.37 -19.20
N VAL A 32 -3.48 -11.29 -18.36
CA VAL A 32 -4.58 -12.26 -18.35
C VAL A 32 -5.85 -11.49 -18.67
N GLU A 33 -6.45 -11.79 -19.81
CA GLU A 33 -7.58 -11.03 -20.37
C GLU A 33 -8.62 -11.97 -20.98
N GLY A 34 -9.67 -11.41 -21.60
CA GLY A 34 -10.67 -12.17 -22.36
C GLY A 34 -11.45 -13.21 -21.55
N ASP A 35 -11.77 -14.33 -22.20
CA ASP A 35 -12.53 -15.44 -21.61
C ASP A 35 -11.75 -16.17 -20.51
N ALA A 36 -10.42 -16.16 -20.57
CA ALA A 36 -9.58 -16.71 -19.51
C ALA A 36 -9.84 -15.99 -18.19
N LEU A 37 -9.77 -14.65 -18.16
CA LEU A 37 -9.98 -13.89 -16.93
C LEU A 37 -11.40 -14.08 -16.38
N ALA A 38 -12.42 -13.98 -17.24
CA ALA A 38 -13.81 -14.16 -16.83
C ALA A 38 -14.04 -15.55 -16.20
N THR A 39 -13.49 -16.60 -16.83
CA THR A 39 -13.61 -17.97 -16.33
C THR A 39 -12.90 -18.17 -14.99
N LEU A 40 -11.70 -17.61 -14.82
CA LEU A 40 -10.95 -17.66 -13.55
C LEU A 40 -11.70 -16.96 -12.41
N VAL A 41 -12.32 -15.81 -12.68
CA VAL A 41 -13.12 -15.06 -11.69
C VAL A 41 -14.33 -15.86 -11.24
N VAL A 42 -15.09 -16.44 -12.19
CA VAL A 42 -16.27 -17.26 -11.87
C VAL A 42 -15.89 -18.49 -11.03
N ASN A 43 -14.80 -19.16 -11.38
CA ASN A 43 -14.33 -20.33 -10.61
C ASN A 43 -13.85 -19.96 -9.20
N LYS A 44 -13.25 -18.78 -9.05
CA LYS A 44 -12.87 -18.24 -7.74
C LYS A 44 -14.06 -17.95 -6.85
N LEU A 45 -15.07 -17.25 -7.38
CA LEU A 45 -16.28 -16.92 -6.64
C LEU A 45 -17.08 -18.17 -6.25
N ARG A 46 -17.04 -19.22 -7.10
CA ARG A 46 -17.69 -20.52 -6.81
C ARG A 46 -16.88 -21.43 -5.89
N GLY A 47 -15.66 -21.06 -5.50
CA GLY A 47 -14.80 -21.87 -4.63
C GLY A 47 -14.26 -23.15 -5.28
N VAL A 48 -14.32 -23.25 -6.61
CA VAL A 48 -13.80 -24.39 -7.38
C VAL A 48 -12.26 -24.32 -7.43
N LEU A 49 -11.74 -23.13 -7.71
CA LEU A 49 -10.30 -22.82 -7.76
C LEU A 49 -10.03 -21.53 -7.01
N ASN A 50 -9.04 -21.52 -6.11
CA ASN A 50 -8.55 -20.30 -5.50
C ASN A 50 -7.39 -19.74 -6.33
N VAL A 51 -7.73 -18.95 -7.35
CA VAL A 51 -6.76 -18.41 -8.32
C VAL A 51 -6.43 -16.94 -8.08
N LEU A 52 -5.18 -16.56 -8.36
CA LEU A 52 -4.70 -15.19 -8.38
C LEU A 52 -3.94 -14.95 -9.70
N ALA A 53 -4.47 -14.08 -10.56
CA ALA A 53 -3.81 -13.65 -11.78
C ALA A 53 -3.05 -12.34 -11.53
N ILE A 54 -1.79 -12.28 -11.95
CA ILE A 54 -0.88 -11.17 -11.70
C ILE A 54 -0.13 -10.85 -13.00
N LYS A 55 -0.02 -9.57 -13.35
CA LYS A 55 0.83 -9.14 -14.46
C LYS A 55 2.30 -9.35 -14.11
N ALA A 56 3.08 -9.80 -15.08
CA ALA A 56 4.51 -10.00 -14.94
C ALA A 56 5.20 -8.66 -14.66
N PRO A 57 6.21 -8.62 -13.79
CA PRO A 57 6.94 -7.39 -13.50
C PRO A 57 7.87 -7.02 -14.67
N GLY A 58 8.02 -5.72 -14.90
CA GLY A 58 8.91 -5.19 -15.95
C GLY A 58 8.34 -5.29 -17.36
N PHE A 59 9.12 -4.83 -18.33
CA PHE A 59 8.76 -4.78 -19.75
C PHE A 59 9.90 -5.35 -20.60
N GLY A 60 9.58 -5.83 -21.82
CA GLY A 60 10.58 -6.33 -22.77
C GLY A 60 11.44 -7.46 -22.20
N ASP A 61 12.75 -7.40 -22.45
CA ASP A 61 13.69 -8.43 -21.97
C ASP A 61 13.82 -8.46 -20.44
N ARG A 62 13.67 -7.31 -19.78
CA ARG A 62 13.68 -7.25 -18.31
C ARG A 62 12.55 -8.07 -17.70
N ARG A 63 11.38 -8.13 -18.35
CA ARG A 63 10.28 -8.99 -17.91
C ARG A 63 10.68 -10.47 -17.93
N LYS A 64 11.39 -10.91 -18.98
CA LYS A 64 11.86 -12.29 -19.09
C LYS A 64 12.87 -12.61 -17.99
N GLU A 65 13.83 -11.72 -17.76
CA GLU A 65 14.81 -11.88 -16.69
C GLU A 65 14.19 -11.92 -15.29
N MET A 66 13.20 -11.06 -15.03
CA MET A 66 12.50 -11.02 -13.74
C MET A 66 11.57 -12.22 -13.56
N LEU A 67 10.97 -12.75 -14.63
CA LEU A 67 10.23 -14.01 -14.58
C LEU A 67 11.17 -15.18 -14.26
N ASP A 68 12.38 -15.20 -14.85
CA ASP A 68 13.40 -16.19 -14.52
C ASP A 68 13.86 -16.04 -13.06
N ASP A 69 13.99 -14.83 -12.53
CA ASP A 69 14.28 -14.59 -11.11
C ASP A 69 13.17 -15.17 -10.21
N ILE A 70 11.89 -14.95 -10.54
CA ILE A 70 10.75 -15.52 -9.81
C ILE A 70 10.77 -17.04 -9.89
N ALA A 71 11.05 -17.61 -11.06
CA ALA A 71 11.13 -19.04 -11.27
C ALA A 71 12.22 -19.67 -10.41
N VAL A 72 13.42 -19.06 -10.35
CA VAL A 72 14.52 -19.49 -9.48
C VAL A 72 14.13 -19.44 -8.00
N VAL A 73 13.48 -18.37 -7.54
CA VAL A 73 13.04 -18.23 -6.13
C VAL A 73 11.96 -19.24 -5.76
N THR A 74 11.07 -19.57 -6.68
CA THR A 74 9.95 -20.50 -6.43
C THR A 74 10.26 -21.95 -6.78
N GLY A 75 11.40 -22.21 -7.43
CA GLY A 75 11.75 -23.54 -7.95
C GLY A 75 10.92 -23.97 -9.17
N GLY A 76 10.27 -23.03 -9.85
CA GLY A 76 9.51 -23.28 -11.07
C GLY A 76 10.33 -23.06 -12.34
N GLN A 77 9.68 -23.21 -13.48
CA GLN A 77 10.26 -22.91 -14.79
C GLN A 77 9.39 -21.90 -15.56
N VAL A 78 10.03 -20.88 -16.15
CA VAL A 78 9.32 -19.93 -17.02
C VAL A 78 8.96 -20.62 -18.32
N VAL A 79 7.67 -20.63 -18.63
CA VAL A 79 7.15 -21.10 -19.91
C VAL A 79 7.34 -19.99 -20.95
N SER A 80 8.21 -20.24 -21.92
CA SER A 80 8.55 -19.34 -23.01
C SER A 80 8.69 -20.12 -24.32
N GLU A 81 8.12 -19.58 -25.40
CA GLU A 81 8.24 -20.17 -26.73
C GLU A 81 9.69 -20.12 -27.26
N GLU A 82 10.48 -19.13 -26.84
CA GLU A 82 11.90 -19.03 -27.19
C GLU A 82 12.71 -20.21 -26.63
N LYS A 83 12.24 -20.78 -25.50
CA LYS A 83 12.78 -21.99 -24.89
C LYS A 83 12.10 -23.27 -25.43
N GLY A 84 11.29 -23.15 -26.48
CA GLY A 84 10.56 -24.27 -27.11
C GLY A 84 9.38 -24.83 -26.30
N MET A 85 8.90 -24.08 -25.30
CA MET A 85 7.83 -24.53 -24.40
C MET A 85 6.47 -23.96 -24.81
N THR A 86 5.42 -24.76 -24.66
CA THR A 86 4.03 -24.34 -24.89
C THR A 86 3.19 -24.54 -23.62
N LEU A 87 2.18 -23.69 -23.43
CA LEU A 87 1.30 -23.74 -22.24
C LEU A 87 0.55 -25.07 -22.11
N GLU A 88 0.25 -25.72 -23.24
CA GLU A 88 -0.45 -27.01 -23.29
C GLU A 88 0.38 -28.18 -22.77
N LYS A 89 1.72 -28.07 -22.81
CA LYS A 89 2.66 -29.14 -22.43
C LYS A 89 3.23 -28.96 -21.02
N ILE A 90 2.70 -28.03 -20.23
CA ILE A 90 3.15 -27.80 -18.86
C ILE A 90 2.80 -29.01 -18.00
N THR A 91 3.74 -29.41 -17.14
CA THR A 91 3.57 -30.43 -16.13
C THR A 91 3.65 -29.83 -14.72
N LEU A 92 3.12 -30.54 -13.72
CA LEU A 92 3.06 -30.06 -12.32
C LEU A 92 4.44 -29.82 -11.68
N ASP A 93 5.49 -30.49 -12.15
CA ASP A 93 6.87 -30.33 -11.70
C ASP A 93 7.51 -29.02 -12.18
N MET A 94 7.01 -28.44 -13.28
CA MET A 94 7.46 -27.15 -13.78
C MET A 94 6.88 -25.95 -12.99
N LEU A 95 5.87 -26.20 -12.14
CA LEU A 95 5.22 -25.15 -11.37
C LEU A 95 6.06 -24.76 -10.14
N GLY A 96 6.24 -23.45 -9.98
CA GLY A 96 6.85 -22.88 -8.78
C GLY A 96 6.00 -23.09 -7.54
N LYS A 97 6.66 -23.19 -6.37
CA LYS A 97 6.02 -23.35 -5.07
C LYS A 97 6.49 -22.26 -4.12
N ALA A 98 5.57 -21.75 -3.31
CA ALA A 98 5.84 -20.81 -2.25
C ALA A 98 4.91 -21.09 -1.07
N ARG A 99 5.32 -20.72 0.13
CA ARG A 99 4.50 -20.89 1.33
C ARG A 99 3.27 -19.98 1.32
N ARG A 100 3.44 -18.71 0.91
CA ARG A 100 2.36 -17.73 0.88
C ARG A 100 2.64 -16.68 -0.18
N ILE A 101 1.61 -16.29 -0.93
CA ILE A 101 1.65 -15.18 -1.88
C ILE A 101 0.56 -14.18 -1.48
N VAL A 102 0.93 -12.91 -1.39
CA VAL A 102 0.02 -11.82 -1.03
C VAL A 102 0.06 -10.78 -2.12
N ALA A 103 -1.09 -10.46 -2.70
CA ALA A 103 -1.23 -9.38 -3.67
C ALA A 103 -2.19 -8.31 -3.14
N THR A 104 -1.82 -7.05 -3.35
CA THR A 104 -2.68 -5.86 -3.20
C THR A 104 -2.93 -5.25 -4.57
N LYS A 105 -3.63 -4.11 -4.63
CA LYS A 105 -3.86 -3.37 -5.88
C LYS A 105 -2.56 -3.02 -6.63
N GLU A 106 -1.46 -2.80 -5.89
CA GLU A 106 -0.22 -2.22 -6.45
C GLU A 106 0.99 -3.14 -6.36
N LYS A 107 1.00 -4.12 -5.43
CA LYS A 107 2.18 -4.96 -5.20
C LYS A 107 1.82 -6.42 -4.95
N THR A 108 2.76 -7.30 -5.33
CA THR A 108 2.71 -8.74 -5.02
C THR A 108 3.96 -9.13 -4.25
N ILE A 109 3.80 -9.94 -3.21
CA ILE A 109 4.85 -10.41 -2.33
C ILE A 109 4.81 -11.94 -2.31
N ILE A 110 5.93 -12.58 -2.64
CA ILE A 110 6.14 -14.02 -2.55
C ILE A 110 6.94 -14.28 -1.26
N ILE A 111 6.36 -15.06 -0.34
CA ILE A 111 6.94 -15.37 0.97
C ILE A 111 7.36 -16.84 1.00
N ASP A 112 8.61 -17.10 1.41
CA ASP A 112 9.25 -18.42 1.44
C ASP A 112 9.03 -19.21 0.15
N GLY A 113 9.66 -18.78 -0.95
CA GLY A 113 9.75 -19.56 -2.18
C GLY A 113 10.53 -20.85 -1.94
N MET A 114 10.09 -21.97 -2.54
CA MET A 114 10.72 -23.28 -2.38
C MET A 114 11.81 -23.57 -3.41
N GLY A 115 12.44 -22.51 -3.95
CA GLY A 115 13.59 -22.62 -4.84
C GLY A 115 14.83 -23.15 -4.13
N ASP A 116 15.70 -23.79 -4.90
CA ASP A 116 16.97 -24.28 -4.40
C ASP A 116 17.95 -23.13 -4.08
N LYS A 117 18.58 -23.18 -2.90
CA LYS A 117 19.47 -22.13 -2.42
C LYS A 117 20.69 -21.95 -3.31
N GLU A 118 21.27 -23.03 -3.83
CA GLU A 118 22.43 -22.92 -4.71
C GLU A 118 22.08 -22.21 -6.02
N THR A 119 20.89 -22.51 -6.55
CA THR A 119 20.38 -21.87 -7.77
C THR A 119 20.13 -20.38 -7.57
N ILE A 120 19.56 -19.99 -6.41
CA ILE A 120 19.37 -18.59 -6.03
C ILE A 120 20.73 -17.88 -5.88
N GLU A 121 21.70 -18.50 -5.20
CA GLU A 121 23.05 -17.93 -5.03
C GLU A 121 23.79 -17.77 -6.36
N LYS A 122 23.66 -18.74 -7.27
CA LYS A 122 24.20 -18.64 -8.64
C LYS A 122 23.59 -17.45 -9.38
N ARG A 123 22.27 -17.25 -9.25
CA ARG A 123 21.57 -16.11 -9.87
C ARG A 123 22.00 -14.78 -9.28
N ILE A 124 22.17 -14.70 -7.96
CA ILE A 124 22.72 -13.51 -7.26
C ILE A 124 24.13 -13.19 -7.75
N LYS A 125 25.02 -14.19 -7.87
CA LYS A 125 26.39 -14.01 -8.37
C LYS A 125 26.41 -13.52 -9.82
N GLN A 126 25.52 -14.04 -10.67
CA GLN A 126 25.36 -13.59 -12.05
C GLN A 126 25.02 -12.10 -12.10
N ILE A 127 23.98 -11.67 -11.38
CA ILE A 127 23.54 -10.26 -11.38
C ILE A 127 24.62 -9.33 -10.81
N ARG A 128 25.36 -9.75 -9.77
CA ARG A 128 26.50 -8.98 -9.25
C ARG A 128 27.57 -8.75 -10.31
N LYS A 129 27.90 -9.78 -11.10
CA LYS A 129 28.87 -9.65 -12.18
C LYS A 129 28.36 -8.75 -13.32
N GLU A 130 27.06 -8.83 -13.64
CA GLU A 130 26.43 -7.95 -14.62
C GLU A 130 26.51 -6.48 -14.18
N ILE A 131 26.29 -6.18 -12.90
CA ILE A 131 26.42 -4.81 -12.34
C ILE A 131 27.84 -4.25 -12.52
N GLU A 132 28.88 -5.07 -12.33
CA GLU A 132 30.28 -4.64 -12.44
C GLU A 132 30.68 -4.30 -13.88
N ILE A 133 30.12 -5.00 -14.87
CA ILE A 133 30.49 -4.85 -16.28
C ILE A 133 29.63 -3.77 -16.97
N THR A 134 28.41 -3.53 -16.45
CA THR A 134 27.52 -2.50 -16.99
C THR A 134 28.07 -1.09 -16.75
N THR A 135 28.04 -0.25 -17.79
CA THR A 135 28.49 1.15 -17.74
C THR A 135 27.35 2.15 -17.57
N SER A 136 26.11 1.74 -17.82
CA SER A 136 24.89 2.53 -17.69
C SER A 136 24.42 2.59 -16.23
N ASP A 137 24.33 3.80 -15.67
CA ASP A 137 23.88 3.99 -14.28
C ASP A 137 22.42 3.59 -14.09
N PHE A 138 21.58 3.81 -15.10
CA PHE A 138 20.19 3.35 -15.10
C PHE A 138 20.11 1.83 -14.99
N ASP A 139 20.89 1.09 -15.80
CA ASP A 139 20.87 -0.37 -15.77
C ASP A 139 21.46 -0.92 -14.47
N LYS A 140 22.49 -0.26 -13.91
CA LYS A 140 23.03 -0.60 -12.58
C LYS A 140 21.96 -0.48 -11.50
N GLU A 141 21.22 0.62 -11.46
CA GLU A 141 20.13 0.82 -10.50
C GLU A 141 19.09 -0.30 -10.60
N LYS A 142 18.72 -0.67 -11.84
CA LYS A 142 17.72 -1.73 -12.09
C LYS A 142 18.21 -3.13 -11.78
N LEU A 143 19.50 -3.42 -12.00
CA LEU A 143 20.11 -4.67 -11.54
C LEU A 143 20.24 -4.71 -10.02
N GLN A 144 20.53 -3.57 -9.36
CA GLN A 144 20.53 -3.46 -7.90
C GLN A 144 19.14 -3.71 -7.30
N GLU A 145 18.07 -3.21 -7.92
CA GLU A 145 16.70 -3.54 -7.51
C GLU A 145 16.42 -5.05 -7.57
N ARG A 146 16.83 -5.72 -8.67
CA ARG A 146 16.68 -7.18 -8.84
C ARG A 146 17.50 -7.93 -7.80
N LEU A 147 18.76 -7.54 -7.61
CA LEU A 147 19.65 -8.11 -6.60
C LEU A 147 19.06 -7.95 -5.21
N GLY A 148 18.52 -6.78 -4.88
CA GLY A 148 17.86 -6.50 -3.60
C GLY A 148 16.65 -7.39 -3.36
N LYS A 149 15.85 -7.69 -4.40
CA LYS A 149 14.71 -8.61 -4.30
C LYS A 149 15.14 -10.08 -4.10
N LEU A 150 16.27 -10.49 -4.66
CA LEU A 150 16.78 -11.86 -4.55
C LEU A 150 17.59 -12.11 -3.27
N SER A 151 18.34 -11.10 -2.82
CA SER A 151 19.17 -11.16 -1.61
C SER A 151 18.41 -10.70 -0.36
N GLY A 152 17.32 -9.93 -0.53
CA GLY A 152 16.50 -9.41 0.54
C GLY A 152 15.72 -10.53 1.23
N GLY A 153 16.06 -10.79 2.49
CA GLY A 153 15.26 -11.67 3.33
C GLY A 153 13.87 -11.09 3.57
N VAL A 154 12.84 -11.93 3.49
CA VAL A 154 11.48 -11.56 3.89
C VAL A 154 11.36 -11.79 5.40
N ALA A 155 11.26 -10.70 6.18
CA ALA A 155 10.94 -10.79 7.59
C ALA A 155 9.42 -10.89 7.79
N VAL A 156 8.97 -11.84 8.61
CA VAL A 156 7.55 -12.03 8.94
C VAL A 156 7.32 -11.75 10.42
N ILE A 157 6.56 -10.69 10.72
CA ILE A 157 6.14 -10.35 12.08
C ILE A 157 4.78 -11.03 12.34
N LYS A 158 4.74 -11.98 13.28
CA LYS A 158 3.49 -12.63 13.70
C LYS A 158 2.93 -11.92 14.91
N VAL A 159 1.77 -11.27 14.75
CA VAL A 159 1.09 -10.54 15.82
C VAL A 159 0.02 -11.42 16.45
N GLY A 160 0.16 -11.74 17.73
CA GLY A 160 -0.80 -12.51 18.51
C GLY A 160 -1.55 -11.66 19.54
N ALA A 161 -2.79 -12.05 19.84
CA ALA A 161 -3.57 -11.53 20.95
C ALA A 161 -4.60 -12.57 21.46
N PRO A 162 -5.11 -12.44 22.70
CA PRO A 162 -6.14 -13.33 23.26
C PRO A 162 -7.49 -13.33 22.51
N THR A 163 -7.83 -12.26 21.79
CA THR A 163 -9.08 -12.15 21.01
C THR A 163 -8.79 -11.68 19.59
N GLU A 164 -9.65 -12.03 18.63
CA GLU A 164 -9.50 -11.64 17.23
C GLU A 164 -9.54 -10.11 17.04
N VAL A 165 -10.43 -9.42 17.77
CA VAL A 165 -10.57 -7.96 17.71
C VAL A 165 -9.28 -7.28 18.16
N GLU A 166 -8.69 -7.75 19.26
CA GLU A 166 -7.42 -7.22 19.74
C GLU A 166 -6.26 -7.58 18.79
N GLN A 167 -6.26 -8.79 18.24
CA GLN A 167 -5.24 -9.24 17.29
C GLN A 167 -5.22 -8.34 16.06
N LYS A 168 -6.39 -7.99 15.50
CA LYS A 168 -6.52 -7.04 14.39
C LYS A 168 -6.04 -5.65 14.77
N SER A 169 -6.42 -5.13 15.94
CA SER A 169 -5.97 -3.80 16.39
C SER A 169 -4.44 -3.73 16.55
N ARG A 170 -3.83 -4.74 17.19
CA ARG A 170 -2.37 -4.82 17.34
C ARG A 170 -1.67 -5.01 16.00
N GLN A 171 -2.27 -5.78 15.09
CA GLN A 171 -1.74 -5.98 13.75
C GLN A 171 -1.69 -4.66 12.98
N HIS A 172 -2.79 -3.89 12.96
CA HIS A 172 -2.82 -2.58 12.29
C HIS A 172 -1.77 -1.63 12.88
N LYS A 173 -1.62 -1.58 14.21
CA LYS A 173 -0.56 -0.77 14.86
C LYS A 173 0.85 -1.18 14.42
N ALA A 174 1.10 -2.48 14.27
CA ALA A 174 2.40 -2.97 13.80
C ALA A 174 2.65 -2.64 12.32
N GLU A 175 1.61 -2.70 11.49
CA GLU A 175 1.66 -2.30 10.08
C GLU A 175 1.91 -0.79 9.95
N ASP A 176 1.23 0.04 10.74
CA ASP A 176 1.43 1.49 10.78
C ASP A 176 2.85 1.84 11.23
N ALA A 177 3.36 1.21 12.28
CA ALA A 177 4.74 1.41 12.75
C ALA A 177 5.78 1.04 11.68
N LEU A 178 5.54 -0.07 10.95
CA LEU A 178 6.41 -0.48 9.85
C LEU A 178 6.42 0.55 8.71
N ASN A 179 5.24 1.06 8.33
CA ASN A 179 5.11 2.07 7.28
C ASN A 179 5.75 3.40 7.69
N ALA A 180 5.55 3.84 8.94
CA ALA A 180 6.17 5.04 9.48
C ALA A 180 7.71 4.93 9.50
N THR A 181 8.25 3.78 9.91
CA THR A 181 9.70 3.53 9.92
C THR A 181 10.29 3.59 8.52
N LYS A 182 9.61 3.01 7.51
CA LYS A 182 10.05 3.09 6.11
C LYS A 182 10.05 4.53 5.60
N ALA A 183 8.97 5.26 5.86
CA ALA A 183 8.85 6.67 5.47
C ALA A 183 9.93 7.54 6.13
N ALA A 184 10.31 7.24 7.37
CA ALA A 184 11.36 7.94 8.10
C ALA A 184 12.76 7.68 7.52
N ILE A 185 13.02 6.46 7.03
CA ILE A 185 14.29 6.14 6.35
C ILE A 185 14.38 6.87 5.01
N GLU A 186 13.25 7.05 4.31
CA GLU A 186 13.22 7.67 2.99
C GLU A 186 13.42 9.19 3.01
N GLU A 187 12.67 9.93 3.85
CA GLU A 187 12.67 11.41 3.86
C GLU A 187 13.10 12.01 5.22
N GLY A 188 13.58 11.19 6.15
CA GLY A 188 13.99 11.62 7.48
C GLY A 188 12.82 11.84 8.45
N ILE A 189 13.12 12.56 9.53
CA ILE A 189 12.20 12.78 10.66
C ILE A 189 12.12 14.25 11.04
N VAL A 190 10.99 14.64 11.63
CA VAL A 190 10.71 15.98 12.16
C VAL A 190 10.16 15.88 13.60
N PRO A 191 10.16 16.98 14.38
CA PRO A 191 9.51 17.01 15.69
C PRO A 191 8.02 16.69 15.54
N GLY A 192 7.54 15.71 16.29
CA GLY A 192 6.18 15.23 16.16
C GLY A 192 5.14 16.11 16.86
N GLY A 193 3.95 15.56 17.08
CA GLY A 193 2.90 16.22 17.87
C GLY A 193 2.34 17.50 17.24
N GLY A 194 2.42 17.62 15.91
CA GLY A 194 1.99 18.81 15.17
C GLY A 194 2.96 20.00 15.24
N VAL A 195 4.10 19.88 15.93
CA VAL A 195 5.09 20.97 16.05
C VAL A 195 5.69 21.32 14.69
N ALA A 196 6.05 20.33 13.87
CA ALA A 196 6.60 20.56 12.53
C ALA A 196 5.68 21.45 11.66
N LEU A 197 4.38 21.20 11.67
CA LEU A 197 3.39 21.99 10.93
C LEU A 197 3.27 23.42 11.48
N LEU A 198 3.28 23.56 12.80
CA LEU A 198 3.26 24.88 13.46
C LEU A 198 4.53 25.71 13.15
N ARG A 199 5.70 25.05 13.02
CA ARG A 199 6.94 25.73 12.59
C ARG A 199 6.86 26.14 11.13
N ALA A 200 6.31 25.28 10.26
CA ALA A 200 6.10 25.62 8.84
C ALA A 200 5.14 26.80 8.67
N ALA A 201 4.13 26.95 9.54
CA ALA A 201 3.19 28.07 9.51
C ALA A 201 3.88 29.44 9.68
N LYS A 202 5.06 29.53 10.32
CA LYS A 202 5.81 30.79 10.44
C LYS A 202 6.19 31.35 9.06
N VAL A 203 6.51 30.47 8.11
CA VAL A 203 6.92 30.86 6.74
C VAL A 203 5.79 31.58 6.01
N LEU A 204 4.53 31.18 6.24
CA LEU A 204 3.36 31.83 5.60
C LEU A 204 3.20 33.29 6.02
N GLY A 205 3.59 33.64 7.26
CA GLY A 205 3.55 35.02 7.74
C GLY A 205 4.66 35.92 7.18
N GLU A 206 5.72 35.32 6.62
CA GLU A 206 6.81 36.05 5.96
C GLU A 206 6.58 36.25 4.46
N MET A 207 5.64 35.48 3.88
CA MET A 207 5.25 35.60 2.48
C MET A 207 4.46 36.88 2.24
N LYS A 208 4.74 37.55 1.13
CA LYS A 208 4.01 38.73 0.66
C LYS A 208 3.19 38.33 -0.56
N PHE A 209 1.90 38.60 -0.50
CA PHE A 209 0.96 38.37 -1.61
C PHE A 209 0.53 39.72 -2.17
N GLU A 210 0.45 39.81 -3.49
CA GLU A 210 -0.06 41.02 -4.17
C GLU A 210 -1.60 41.02 -4.19
N ASP A 211 -2.21 39.84 -4.23
CA ASP A 211 -3.65 39.64 -4.19
C ASP A 211 -4.15 39.37 -2.75
N ILE A 212 -5.25 40.03 -2.39
CA ILE A 212 -5.91 39.86 -1.10
C ILE A 212 -6.52 38.46 -0.96
N GLU A 213 -6.98 37.84 -2.04
CA GLU A 213 -7.54 36.48 -2.00
C GLU A 213 -6.47 35.44 -1.69
N GLU A 214 -5.26 35.61 -2.23
CA GLU A 214 -4.11 34.78 -1.91
C GLU A 214 -3.68 34.95 -0.44
N GLN A 215 -3.72 36.19 0.08
CA GLN A 215 -3.45 36.46 1.49
C GLN A 215 -4.46 35.74 2.40
N ILE A 216 -5.76 35.80 2.08
CA ILE A 216 -6.80 35.08 2.83
C ILE A 216 -6.54 33.57 2.80
N GLY A 217 -6.16 33.02 1.64
CA GLY A 217 -5.79 31.62 1.50
C GLY A 217 -4.63 31.21 2.40
N ALA A 218 -3.57 32.03 2.47
CA ALA A 218 -2.43 31.81 3.35
C ALA A 218 -2.83 31.87 4.84
N GLU A 219 -3.72 32.79 5.24
CA GLU A 219 -4.24 32.88 6.60
C GLU A 219 -5.08 31.64 6.99
N ILE A 220 -5.90 31.13 6.08
CA ILE A 220 -6.67 29.90 6.28
C ILE A 220 -5.73 28.72 6.50
N LEU A 221 -4.71 28.57 5.63
CA LEU A 221 -3.72 27.51 5.76
C LEU A 221 -2.94 27.63 7.07
N GLY A 222 -2.51 28.84 7.44
CA GLY A 222 -1.80 29.10 8.68
C GLY A 222 -2.59 28.66 9.91
N LYS A 223 -3.90 28.93 9.96
CA LYS A 223 -4.79 28.45 11.03
C LYS A 223 -4.94 26.92 11.01
N ALA A 224 -5.13 26.32 9.83
CA ALA A 224 -5.29 24.88 9.69
C ALA A 224 -4.06 24.08 10.16
N LEU A 225 -2.85 24.63 9.99
CA LEU A 225 -1.61 24.01 10.46
C LEU A 225 -1.49 23.93 12.00
N GLU A 226 -2.26 24.72 12.74
CA GLU A 226 -2.31 24.68 14.22
C GLU A 226 -3.20 23.55 14.74
N GLU A 227 -4.18 23.11 13.94
CA GLU A 227 -5.22 22.16 14.37
C GLU A 227 -4.68 20.81 14.84
N PRO A 228 -3.66 20.19 14.22
CA PRO A 228 -3.13 18.91 14.70
C PRO A 228 -2.63 18.98 16.14
N LEU A 229 -1.86 20.01 16.51
CA LEU A 229 -1.39 20.20 17.89
C LEU A 229 -2.55 20.50 18.83
N ARG A 230 -3.50 21.33 18.39
CA ARG A 230 -4.70 21.69 19.15
C ARG A 230 -5.55 20.47 19.49
N MET A 231 -5.80 19.60 18.49
CA MET A 231 -6.55 18.36 18.66
C MET A 231 -5.85 17.40 19.62
N ILE A 232 -4.53 17.23 19.50
CA ILE A 232 -3.74 16.39 20.40
C ILE A 232 -3.84 16.89 21.85
N ALA A 233 -3.70 18.19 22.06
CA ALA A 233 -3.81 18.81 23.37
C ALA A 233 -5.22 18.65 23.98
N ASN A 234 -6.27 18.91 23.20
CA ASN A 234 -7.66 18.73 23.62
C ASN A 234 -7.96 17.28 24.00
N ASN A 235 -7.49 16.31 23.20
CA ASN A 235 -7.64 14.88 23.50
C ASN A 235 -6.84 14.45 24.76
N ALA A 236 -5.79 15.17 25.12
CA ALA A 236 -5.05 14.98 26.37
C ALA A 236 -5.74 15.61 27.60
N GLY A 237 -6.85 16.33 27.39
CA GLY A 237 -7.64 16.99 28.43
C GLY A 237 -7.09 18.35 28.86
N VAL A 238 -6.33 19.03 28.00
CA VAL A 238 -5.82 20.39 28.24
C VAL A 238 -6.30 21.36 27.14
N GLU A 239 -6.35 22.65 27.45
CA GLU A 239 -6.83 23.67 26.52
C GLU A 239 -5.87 23.86 25.34
N GLY A 240 -6.24 23.35 24.16
CA GLY A 240 -5.38 23.32 22.99
C GLY A 240 -4.96 24.70 22.49
N SER A 241 -5.84 25.71 22.59
CA SER A 241 -5.52 27.08 22.19
C SER A 241 -4.35 27.66 22.99
N VAL A 242 -4.30 27.38 24.30
CA VAL A 242 -3.21 27.82 25.19
C VAL A 242 -1.91 27.09 24.85
N VAL A 243 -1.98 25.79 24.58
CA VAL A 243 -0.82 24.98 24.20
C VAL A 243 -0.22 25.47 22.88
N VAL A 244 -1.05 25.70 21.86
CA VAL A 244 -0.62 26.21 20.55
C VAL A 244 0.08 27.55 20.72
N GLU A 245 -0.54 28.51 21.41
CA GLU A 245 0.04 29.84 21.63
C GLU A 245 1.38 29.79 22.37
N TYR A 246 1.52 28.89 23.34
CA TYR A 246 2.79 28.69 24.04
C TYR A 246 3.86 28.12 23.11
N VAL A 247 3.55 27.04 22.38
CA VAL A 247 4.51 26.35 21.50
C VAL A 247 4.89 27.21 20.30
N LYS A 248 4.00 28.09 19.82
CA LYS A 248 4.24 29.02 18.70
C LYS A 248 5.36 30.02 19.01
N LYS A 249 5.47 30.44 20.27
CA LYS A 249 6.52 31.34 20.79
C LYS A 249 7.88 30.66 21.01
N GLN A 250 7.94 29.34 20.88
CA GLN A 250 9.18 28.56 21.00
C GLN A 250 9.78 28.26 19.62
N ASP A 251 11.01 27.75 19.61
CA ASP A 251 11.76 27.41 18.41
C ASP A 251 12.23 25.95 18.41
N GLY A 252 12.65 25.49 17.23
CA GLY A 252 13.14 24.12 17.03
C GLY A 252 12.13 23.06 17.47
N GLY A 253 12.63 22.02 18.14
CA GLY A 253 11.86 20.87 18.61
C GLY A 253 11.07 21.09 19.91
N GLN A 254 11.08 22.29 20.49
CA GLN A 254 10.29 22.55 21.70
C GLN A 254 8.79 22.42 21.41
N GLY A 255 8.11 21.55 22.15
CA GLY A 255 6.71 21.21 21.93
C GLY A 255 6.01 20.74 23.19
N PHE A 256 4.77 20.28 23.05
CA PHE A 256 3.97 19.76 24.15
C PHE A 256 3.89 18.23 24.07
N ASN A 257 4.45 17.55 25.06
CA ASN A 257 4.29 16.11 25.22
C ASN A 257 2.93 15.82 25.85
N ALA A 258 1.98 15.35 25.06
CA ALA A 258 0.61 15.05 25.50
C ALA A 258 0.51 13.89 26.51
N GLN A 259 1.49 12.98 26.52
CA GLN A 259 1.50 11.84 27.44
C GLN A 259 1.92 12.27 28.86
N THR A 260 2.91 13.15 28.97
CA THR A 260 3.42 13.65 30.26
C THR A 260 2.85 15.00 30.66
N ARG A 261 2.18 15.69 29.72
CA ARG A 261 1.65 17.06 29.83
C ARG A 261 2.71 18.10 30.15
N LYS A 262 3.91 17.94 29.61
CA LYS A 262 5.05 18.86 29.80
C LYS A 262 5.50 19.48 28.49
N TYR A 263 6.07 20.68 28.59
CA TYR A 263 6.76 21.31 27.48
C TYR A 263 8.23 20.90 27.48
N GLU A 264 8.69 20.32 26.39
CA GLU A 264 10.05 19.80 26.27
C GLU A 264 10.48 19.69 24.81
N ASP A 265 11.75 19.36 24.60
CA ASP A 265 12.28 19.07 23.27
C ASP A 265 11.77 17.70 22.81
N LEU A 266 10.86 17.71 21.82
CA LEU A 266 10.20 16.50 21.32
C LEU A 266 11.17 15.56 20.59
N LEU A 267 12.21 16.10 19.94
CA LEU A 267 13.23 15.27 19.31
C LEU A 267 14.03 14.49 20.36
N LYS A 268 14.39 15.14 21.47
CA LYS A 268 15.15 14.50 22.57
C LYS A 268 14.31 13.53 23.38
N SER A 269 13.01 13.78 23.52
CA SER A 269 12.07 12.87 24.19
C SER A 269 11.59 11.72 23.29
N GLY A 270 11.99 11.70 22.02
CA GLY A 270 11.67 10.62 21.07
C GLY A 270 10.28 10.73 20.44
N ILE A 271 9.61 11.88 20.55
CA ILE A 271 8.34 12.18 19.89
C ILE A 271 8.66 12.76 18.51
N ILE A 272 8.78 11.87 17.55
CA ILE A 272 9.20 12.17 16.18
C ILE A 272 8.16 11.65 15.18
N ASP A 273 7.98 12.38 14.09
CA ASP A 273 7.13 11.96 12.98
C ASP A 273 7.97 11.88 11.69
N PRO A 274 7.69 10.92 10.78
CA PRO A 274 8.36 10.87 9.48
C PRO A 274 8.01 12.10 8.63
N THR A 275 9.02 12.76 8.05
CA THR A 275 8.83 13.97 7.23
C THR A 275 7.82 13.74 6.11
N LYS A 276 7.96 12.59 5.42
CA LYS A 276 7.08 12.18 4.33
C LYS A 276 5.62 12.14 4.73
N VAL A 277 5.32 11.62 5.92
CA VAL A 277 3.94 11.49 6.41
C VAL A 277 3.34 12.88 6.66
N VAL A 278 4.09 13.75 7.35
CA VAL A 278 3.63 15.12 7.65
C VAL A 278 3.38 15.92 6.37
N ARG A 279 4.32 15.88 5.42
CA ARG A 279 4.22 16.57 4.12
C ARG A 279 3.06 16.03 3.28
N SER A 280 2.99 14.71 3.09
CA SER A 280 1.94 14.10 2.28
C SER A 280 0.54 14.27 2.90
N ALA A 281 0.42 14.26 4.23
CA ALA A 281 -0.86 14.56 4.88
C ALA A 281 -1.32 15.99 4.57
N LEU A 282 -0.41 16.97 4.65
CA LEU A 282 -0.71 18.37 4.33
C LEU A 282 -1.08 18.55 2.85
N GLU A 283 -0.27 18.03 1.93
CA GLU A 283 -0.51 18.15 0.48
C GLU A 283 -1.87 17.55 0.08
N ASN A 284 -2.19 16.35 0.59
CA ASN A 284 -3.47 15.70 0.31
C ASN A 284 -4.66 16.46 0.92
N ALA A 285 -4.51 16.98 2.14
CA ALA A 285 -5.55 17.77 2.78
C ALA A 285 -5.84 19.07 2.01
N VAL A 286 -4.79 19.79 1.59
CA VAL A 286 -4.91 20.99 0.76
C VAL A 286 -5.54 20.64 -0.58
N SER A 287 -5.08 19.59 -1.25
CA SER A 287 -5.65 19.16 -2.53
C SER A 287 -7.15 18.86 -2.44
N GLY A 288 -7.58 18.12 -1.41
CA GLY A 288 -8.99 17.83 -1.19
C GLY A 288 -9.81 19.08 -0.86
N ALA A 289 -9.30 19.95 0.02
CA ALA A 289 -9.98 21.18 0.43
C ALA A 289 -10.10 22.18 -0.72
N SER A 290 -9.06 22.38 -1.53
CA SER A 290 -9.08 23.30 -2.67
C SER A 290 -10.13 22.91 -3.70
N ILE A 291 -10.28 21.61 -4.01
CA ILE A 291 -11.33 21.13 -4.93
C ILE A 291 -12.71 21.51 -4.39
N LEU A 292 -12.97 21.26 -3.09
CA LEU A 292 -14.24 21.57 -2.45
C LEU A 292 -14.53 23.07 -2.44
N LEU A 293 -13.54 23.91 -2.13
CA LEU A 293 -13.69 25.37 -2.09
C LEU A 293 -14.02 25.96 -3.47
N THR A 294 -13.52 25.36 -4.55
CA THR A 294 -13.80 25.80 -5.93
C THR A 294 -15.02 25.12 -6.55
N THR A 295 -15.72 24.25 -5.82
CA THR A 295 -16.89 23.52 -6.33
C THR A 295 -18.14 24.40 -6.27
N GLU A 296 -18.55 24.95 -7.41
CA GLU A 296 -19.76 25.78 -7.53
C GLU A 296 -21.07 24.97 -7.61
N ALA A 297 -21.01 23.74 -8.15
CA ALA A 297 -22.19 22.90 -8.34
C ALA A 297 -21.85 21.41 -8.22
N VAL A 298 -22.82 20.63 -7.73
CA VAL A 298 -22.74 19.17 -7.63
C VAL A 298 -23.93 18.55 -8.33
N VAL A 299 -23.66 17.60 -9.23
CA VAL A 299 -24.68 16.75 -9.86
C VAL A 299 -24.65 15.40 -9.17
N ALA A 300 -25.76 15.02 -8.54
CA ALA A 300 -25.89 13.76 -7.83
C ALA A 300 -27.11 12.99 -8.34
N ASP A 301 -27.04 11.66 -8.23
CA ASP A 301 -28.19 10.81 -8.51
C ASP A 301 -29.33 11.17 -7.55
N LYS A 302 -30.54 11.26 -8.10
CA LYS A 302 -31.73 11.45 -7.28
C LYS A 302 -31.86 10.26 -6.33
N PRO A 303 -31.96 10.46 -5.00
CA PRO A 303 -32.16 9.37 -4.08
C PRO A 303 -33.34 8.51 -4.53
N GLU A 304 -33.11 7.21 -4.68
CA GLU A 304 -34.19 6.29 -4.97
C GLU A 304 -35.21 6.37 -3.83
N PRO A 305 -36.52 6.45 -4.13
CA PRO A 305 -37.53 6.34 -3.10
C PRO A 305 -37.31 4.99 -2.40
N LYS A 306 -37.11 5.02 -1.08
CA LYS A 306 -37.03 3.79 -0.29
C LYS A 306 -38.33 3.02 -0.52
N ASP A 307 -38.22 1.91 -1.23
CA ASP A 307 -39.33 0.99 -1.46
C ASP A 307 -39.71 0.44 -0.08
N ASN A 308 -40.67 1.07 0.60
CA ASN A 308 -41.30 0.58 1.83
C ASN A 308 -42.19 -0.63 1.49
N LYS A 309 -41.67 -1.57 0.72
CA LYS A 309 -42.15 -2.94 0.68
C LYS A 309 -41.58 -3.62 1.91
N MET A 310 -42.11 -3.24 3.08
CA MET A 310 -42.27 -4.24 4.12
C MET A 310 -42.99 -5.43 3.45
N PRO A 311 -42.48 -6.66 3.58
CA PRO A 311 -43.28 -7.84 3.28
C PRO A 311 -44.41 -7.88 4.32
N GLY A 312 -45.48 -7.13 4.04
CA GLY A 312 -46.66 -7.01 4.88
C GLY A 312 -47.51 -8.26 4.77
N GLY A 313 -47.06 -9.32 5.45
CA GLY A 313 -47.98 -10.23 6.10
C GLY A 313 -48.83 -9.41 7.06
N GLY A 314 -50.14 -9.50 6.91
CA GLY A 314 -51.08 -8.55 7.48
C GLY A 314 -51.06 -8.47 9.00
N MET A 315 -51.13 -7.24 9.52
CA MET A 315 -51.97 -6.92 10.66
C MET A 315 -52.27 -5.40 10.69
N PRO A 316 -53.53 -4.98 10.86
CA PRO A 316 -53.91 -3.58 10.82
C PRO A 316 -53.75 -2.90 12.18
N GLY A 317 -53.13 -1.72 12.17
CA GLY A 317 -53.43 -0.65 13.13
C GLY A 317 -52.42 -0.45 14.25
N MET A 318 -51.58 0.57 14.12
CA MET A 318 -51.53 1.69 15.06
C MET A 318 -50.57 2.75 14.51
N GLY A 319 -51.09 3.96 14.31
CA GLY A 319 -50.31 5.11 13.87
C GLY A 319 -49.48 5.71 15.00
N GLY A 320 -48.48 6.51 14.63
CA GLY A 320 -47.82 7.40 15.58
C GLY A 320 -46.41 7.82 15.20
N MET A 321 -46.34 8.98 14.53
CA MET A 321 -45.26 9.98 14.55
C MET A 321 -43.87 9.61 14.04
N ASP A 322 -43.59 10.12 12.84
CA ASP A 322 -42.26 10.46 12.34
C ASP A 322 -41.66 11.64 13.12
N TYR A 323 -40.42 11.46 13.57
CA TYR A 323 -39.40 12.50 13.72
C TYR A 323 -38.08 11.95 13.17
#